data_AF-A0A524KDG5-F1
#
_entry.id   AF-A0A524KDG5-F1
#
_cell.length_a   1.000
_cell.length_b   1.000
_cell.length_c   1.000
_cell.angle_alpha   90.00
_cell.angle_beta   90.00
_cell.angle_gamma   90.00
#
_symmetry.space_group_name_H-M   'P 1'
#
loop_
_entity.id
_entity.type
_entity.pdbx_description
1 polymer ?
#
loop_
_entity_poly.entity_id
_entity_poly.type
_entity_poly.pdbx_seq_one_letter_code
_entity_poly.pdbx_strand_id
1 'polypeptide(L)'
;MTAPMAAPKVKSIPLKAATMIIEYNASAEDVGIQFFLDSDGWRTVEIFDPNGVEIFSADTSGSITQQGGGTELFLESVEPPTAELSFDMFFNRFPQGAYKFRAIDNDGVLALIAAGKSQRPSSSPGTP
;
A
#
# COMPACT_ATOMS: atom_id res chain seq x y z
N MET A 1 2.41 28.50 28.60
CA MET A 1 2.63 28.99 27.22
C MET A 1 2.97 27.78 26.37
N THR A 2 2.03 27.34 25.54
CA THR A 2 2.23 26.19 24.64
C THR A 2 2.93 26.72 23.39
N ALA A 3 4.14 26.24 23.09
CA ALA A 3 4.84 26.62 21.86
C ALA A 3 4.05 26.14 20.64
N PRO A 4 4.00 26.90 19.53
CA PRO A 4 3.39 26.42 18.31
C PRO A 4 4.24 25.25 17.78
N MET A 5 3.61 24.10 17.55
CA MET A 5 4.25 22.99 16.86
C MET A 5 4.66 23.50 15.47
N ALA A 6 5.96 23.52 15.18
CA ALA A 6 6.43 23.89 13.86
C ALA A 6 5.80 22.95 12.82
N ALA A 7 5.29 23.52 11.71
CA ALA A 7 4.78 22.72 10.61
C ALA A 7 5.87 21.74 10.14
N PRO A 8 5.57 20.45 9.95
CA PRO A 8 6.57 19.47 9.57
C PRO A 8 7.28 19.91 8.29
N LYS A 9 8.62 19.92 8.32
CA LYS A 9 9.43 20.16 7.12
C LYS A 9 9.21 18.97 6.19
N VAL A 10 8.54 19.18 5.07
CA VAL A 10 8.37 18.17 4.02
C VAL A 10 9.72 17.96 3.34
N LYS A 11 10.48 16.97 3.81
CA LYS A 11 11.59 16.35 3.08
C LYS A 11 11.04 15.04 2.52
N SER A 12 11.18 14.77 1.24
CA SER A 12 10.82 13.46 0.71
C SER A 12 11.83 12.42 1.19
N ILE A 13 11.39 11.39 1.91
CA ILE A 13 12.19 10.18 2.10
C ILE A 13 11.96 9.31 0.87
N PRO A 14 12.97 9.04 0.03
CA PRO A 14 12.79 8.11 -1.06
C PRO A 14 12.52 6.71 -0.49
N LEU A 15 11.43 6.06 -0.91
CA LEU A 15 11.36 4.60 -0.81
C LEU A 15 12.40 4.03 -1.76
N LYS A 16 13.13 3.01 -1.30
CA LYS A 16 14.07 2.25 -2.12
C LYS A 16 13.32 1.35 -3.08
N ALA A 17 12.19 0.82 -2.65
CA ALA A 17 11.26 0.05 -3.46
C ALA A 17 9.82 0.24 -2.96
N ALA A 18 8.87 0.19 -3.90
CA ALA A 18 7.44 0.17 -3.60
C ALA A 18 6.71 -0.54 -4.73
N THR A 19 5.95 -1.59 -4.40
CA THR A 19 5.25 -2.41 -5.39
C THR A 19 3.82 -2.70 -4.94
N MET A 20 2.92 -2.75 -5.92
CA MET A 20 1.58 -3.30 -5.79
C MET A 20 1.39 -4.34 -6.88
N ILE A 21 0.97 -5.56 -6.50
CA ILE A 21 0.75 -6.69 -7.39
C ILE A 21 -0.69 -7.16 -7.19
N ILE A 22 -1.40 -7.40 -8.29
CA ILE A 22 -2.63 -8.21 -8.28
C ILE A 22 -2.21 -9.62 -8.64
N GLU A 23 -2.50 -10.57 -7.77
CA GLU A 23 -2.23 -11.98 -8.01
C GLU A 23 -3.54 -12.71 -8.35
N TYR A 24 -3.48 -13.54 -9.38
CA TYR A 24 -4.55 -14.46 -9.73
C TYR A 24 -3.94 -15.84 -9.91
N ASN A 25 -4.38 -16.80 -9.09
CA ASN A 25 -3.94 -18.18 -9.21
C ASN A 25 -4.95 -18.98 -10.04
N ALA A 26 -4.59 -19.30 -11.27
CA ALA A 26 -5.46 -20.05 -12.17
C ALA A 26 -5.78 -21.48 -11.69
N SER A 27 -4.95 -22.07 -10.80
CA SER A 27 -5.18 -23.43 -10.30
C SER A 27 -6.18 -23.46 -9.13
N ALA A 28 -6.13 -22.44 -8.27
CA ALA A 28 -7.05 -22.28 -7.13
C ALA A 28 -8.27 -21.40 -7.47
N GLU A 29 -8.22 -20.72 -8.60
CA GLU A 29 -9.22 -19.77 -9.08
C GLU A 29 -9.52 -18.65 -8.06
N ASP A 30 -8.53 -18.17 -7.31
CA ASP A 30 -8.64 -17.06 -6.35
C ASP A 30 -7.83 -15.83 -6.79
N VAL A 31 -8.12 -14.69 -6.16
CA VAL A 31 -7.52 -13.39 -6.51
C VAL A 31 -7.19 -12.56 -5.27
N GLY A 32 -6.00 -11.98 -5.26
CA GLY A 32 -5.44 -11.22 -4.15
C GLY A 32 -4.70 -9.95 -4.57
N ILE A 33 -4.26 -9.20 -3.55
CA ILE A 33 -3.37 -8.06 -3.70
C ILE A 33 -2.20 -8.16 -2.74
N GLN A 34 -1.01 -7.86 -3.25
CA GLN A 34 0.21 -7.74 -2.47
C GLN A 34 0.75 -6.32 -2.55
N PHE A 35 1.22 -5.81 -1.41
CA PHE A 35 1.93 -4.55 -1.29
C PHE A 35 3.30 -4.80 -0.67
N PHE A 36 4.32 -4.17 -1.23
CA PHE A 36 5.67 -4.16 -0.67
C PHE A 36 6.19 -2.73 -0.60
N LEU A 37 6.90 -2.40 0.47
CA LEU A 37 7.65 -1.15 0.60
C LEU A 37 9.00 -1.39 1.31
N ASP A 38 10.00 -0.62 0.92
CA ASP A 38 11.33 -0.55 1.53
C ASP A 38 11.79 0.92 1.63
N SER A 39 12.29 1.33 2.79
CA SER A 39 12.79 2.66 3.09
C SER A 39 14.00 2.63 4.05
N ASP A 40 14.60 3.79 4.33
CA ASP A 40 15.61 3.92 5.39
C ASP A 40 15.04 3.86 6.81
N GLY A 41 13.72 4.09 6.95
CA GLY A 41 13.03 4.17 8.22
C GLY A 41 11.67 4.86 8.07
N TRP A 42 10.65 4.30 8.70
CA TRP A 42 9.32 4.88 8.82
C TRP A 42 8.74 4.60 10.20
N ARG A 43 8.03 5.58 10.74
CA ARG A 43 7.22 5.45 11.95
C ARG A 43 5.81 5.02 11.61
N THR A 44 5.22 5.66 10.60
CA THR A 44 3.87 5.39 10.10
C THR A 44 3.96 5.19 8.59
N VAL A 45 3.20 4.23 8.07
CA VAL A 45 2.99 4.06 6.64
C VAL A 45 1.52 3.85 6.34
N GLU A 46 1.02 4.53 5.31
CA GLU A 46 -0.37 4.49 4.86
C GLU A 46 -0.40 4.24 3.36
N ILE A 47 -1.40 3.47 2.90
CA ILE A 47 -1.61 3.14 1.50
C ILE A 47 -2.98 3.69 1.09
N PHE A 48 -2.99 4.45 0.01
CA PHE A 48 -4.18 5.04 -0.59
C PHE A 48 -4.45 4.44 -1.97
N ASP A 49 -5.73 4.20 -2.26
CA ASP A 49 -6.20 3.81 -3.58
C ASP A 49 -6.09 4.98 -4.59
N PRO A 50 -6.32 4.72 -5.90
CA PRO A 50 -6.34 5.75 -6.93
C PRO A 50 -7.34 6.90 -6.70
N ASN A 51 -8.39 6.68 -5.93
CA ASN A 51 -9.39 7.69 -5.58
C ASN A 51 -8.99 8.50 -4.32
N GLY A 52 -7.89 8.13 -3.66
CA GLY A 52 -7.42 8.76 -2.44
C GLY A 52 -8.05 8.21 -1.15
N VAL A 53 -8.70 7.05 -1.22
CA VAL A 53 -9.23 6.34 -0.05
C VAL A 53 -8.09 5.57 0.62
N GLU A 54 -7.90 5.76 1.92
CA GLU A 54 -6.97 4.94 2.70
C GLU A 54 -7.48 3.50 2.79
N ILE A 55 -6.64 2.54 2.42
CA ILE A 55 -6.97 1.11 2.43
C ILE A 55 -6.11 0.31 3.41
N PHE A 56 -5.04 0.92 3.93
CA PHE A 56 -4.16 0.31 4.92
C PHE A 56 -3.35 1.37 5.66
N SER A 57 -3.10 1.12 6.94
CA SER A 57 -2.15 1.88 7.75
C SER A 57 -1.41 0.97 8.75
N ALA A 58 -0.14 1.29 9.00
CA ALA A 58 0.68 0.62 10.00
C ALA A 58 1.56 1.63 10.74
N ASP A 59 1.65 1.44 12.06
CA ASP A 59 2.45 2.24 12.96
C ASP A 59 3.44 1.38 13.73
N THR A 60 4.68 1.85 13.82
CA THR A 60 5.64 1.30 14.77
C THR A 60 5.35 1.81 16.18
N SER A 61 5.67 0.99 17.18
CA SER A 61 5.53 1.37 18.59
C SER A 61 6.66 0.80 19.46
N GLY A 62 6.78 1.34 20.68
CA GLY A 62 7.68 0.83 21.71
C GLY A 62 9.14 0.78 21.26
N SER A 63 9.78 -0.37 21.45
CA SER A 63 11.19 -0.57 21.12
C SER A 63 11.49 -0.45 19.62
N ILE A 64 10.52 -0.75 18.74
CA ILE A 64 10.72 -0.61 17.29
C ILE A 64 10.88 0.88 16.93
N THR A 65 10.00 1.74 17.45
CA THR A 65 10.14 3.19 17.24
C THR A 65 11.45 3.72 17.83
N GLN A 66 11.84 3.26 19.02
CA GLN A 66 13.12 3.63 19.65
C GLN A 66 14.35 3.19 18.84
N GLN A 67 14.25 2.08 18.12
CA GLN A 67 15.31 1.55 17.27
C GLN A 67 15.45 2.31 15.92
N GLY A 68 14.48 3.15 15.57
CA GLY A 68 14.48 3.90 14.30
C GLY A 68 13.24 3.70 13.44
N GLY A 69 12.27 2.88 13.87
CA GLY A 69 11.06 2.57 13.11
C GLY A 69 11.20 1.29 12.29
N GLY A 70 10.28 1.11 11.35
CA GLY A 70 10.28 0.01 10.38
C GLY A 70 11.04 0.42 9.13
N THR A 71 11.60 -0.55 8.42
CA THR A 71 12.29 -0.29 7.13
C THR A 71 11.53 -0.93 5.98
N GLU A 72 10.97 -2.12 6.20
CA GLU A 72 10.25 -2.88 5.19
C GLU A 72 8.84 -3.26 5.69
N LEU A 73 7.89 -3.36 4.76
CA LEU A 73 6.59 -3.95 5.02
C LEU A 73 6.15 -4.75 3.79
N PHE A 74 5.76 -6.00 4.02
CA PHE A 74 5.02 -6.82 3.07
C PHE A 74 3.62 -7.08 3.63
N LEU A 75 2.61 -6.85 2.79
CA LEU A 75 1.22 -7.10 3.10
C LEU A 75 0.59 -7.88 1.95
N GLU A 76 -0.16 -8.92 2.29
CA GLU A 76 -0.97 -9.70 1.35
C GLU A 76 -2.41 -9.73 1.86
N SER A 77 -3.38 -9.57 0.95
CA SER A 77 -4.79 -9.74 1.29
C SER A 77 -5.16 -11.21 1.37
N VAL A 78 -6.26 -11.53 2.05
CA VAL A 78 -6.97 -12.79 1.79
C VAL A 78 -7.31 -12.89 0.30
N GLU A 79 -7.28 -14.10 -0.25
CA GLU A 79 -7.57 -14.39 -1.67
C GLU A 79 -8.87 -15.21 -1.79
N PRO A 80 -10.04 -14.57 -1.91
CA PRO A 80 -11.28 -15.30 -2.08
C PRO A 80 -11.33 -15.99 -3.45
N PRO A 81 -11.93 -17.19 -3.54
CA PRO A 81 -12.23 -17.81 -4.83
C PRO A 81 -13.09 -16.90 -5.71
N THR A 82 -12.84 -16.92 -7.02
CA THR A 82 -13.55 -16.10 -8.00
C THR A 82 -15.03 -16.44 -8.14
N ALA A 83 -15.44 -17.63 -7.67
CA ALA A 83 -16.84 -18.02 -7.51
C ALA A 83 -17.57 -17.21 -6.42
N GLU A 84 -16.84 -16.69 -5.42
CA GLU A 84 -17.37 -15.84 -4.34
C GLU A 84 -17.08 -14.35 -4.59
N LEU A 85 -15.94 -14.05 -5.21
CA LEU A 85 -15.50 -12.70 -5.56
C LEU A 85 -15.22 -12.59 -7.06
N SER A 86 -16.20 -12.10 -7.82
CA SER A 86 -15.98 -11.85 -9.25
C SER A 86 -14.88 -10.81 -9.48
N PHE A 87 -14.23 -10.86 -10.64
CA PHE A 87 -13.24 -9.85 -11.02
C PHE A 87 -13.81 -8.43 -11.01
N ASP A 88 -15.06 -8.22 -11.43
CA ASP A 88 -15.67 -6.89 -11.36
C ASP A 88 -15.81 -6.39 -9.91
N MET A 89 -16.19 -7.26 -8.98
CA MET A 89 -16.21 -6.92 -7.56
C MET A 89 -14.80 -6.67 -7.00
N PHE A 90 -13.80 -7.47 -7.42
CA PHE A 90 -12.41 -7.26 -7.04
C PHE A 90 -11.89 -5.90 -7.54
N PHE A 91 -12.05 -5.59 -8.82
CA PHE A 91 -11.60 -4.31 -9.40
C PHE A 91 -12.42 -3.11 -8.92
N ASN A 92 -13.63 -3.30 -8.39
CA ASN A 92 -14.34 -2.24 -7.69
C ASN A 92 -13.72 -1.93 -6.32
N ARG A 93 -13.13 -2.92 -5.63
CA ARG A 93 -12.38 -2.72 -4.38
C ARG A 93 -10.98 -2.17 -4.66
N PHE A 94 -10.35 -2.64 -5.72
CA PHE A 94 -8.99 -2.29 -6.12
C PHE A 94 -8.97 -1.70 -7.53
N PRO A 95 -9.39 -0.42 -7.68
CA PRO A 95 -9.55 0.18 -8.99
C PRO A 95 -8.22 0.33 -9.74
N GLN A 96 -8.32 0.37 -11.07
CA GLN A 96 -7.19 0.66 -11.94
C GLN A 96 -6.64 2.06 -11.66
N GLY A 97 -5.36 2.16 -11.32
CA GLY A 97 -4.70 3.45 -11.18
C GLY A 97 -3.44 3.42 -10.33
N ALA A 98 -2.92 4.60 -10.02
CA ALA A 98 -1.76 4.77 -9.17
C ALA A 98 -2.16 4.72 -7.70
N TYR A 99 -1.64 3.74 -6.96
CA TYR A 99 -1.75 3.71 -5.51
C TYR A 99 -0.70 4.64 -4.91
N LYS A 100 -0.95 5.18 -3.73
CA LYS A 100 0.00 6.09 -3.07
C LYS A 100 0.39 5.56 -1.70
N PHE A 101 1.68 5.52 -1.45
CA PHE A 101 2.28 5.27 -0.16
C PHE A 101 2.62 6.61 0.47
N ARG A 102 2.16 6.81 1.69
CA ARG A 102 2.54 7.93 2.54
C ARG A 102 3.30 7.39 3.73
N ALA A 103 4.53 7.83 3.93
CA ALA A 103 5.34 7.42 5.08
C ALA A 103 5.78 8.64 5.87
N ILE A 104 5.77 8.51 7.19
CA ILE A 104 6.27 9.52 8.13
C ILE A 104 7.37 8.86 8.94
N ASP A 105 8.58 9.43 8.97
CA ASP A 105 9.65 8.93 9.84
C ASP A 105 9.52 9.39 11.30
N ASN A 106 10.48 9.00 12.12
CA ASN A 106 10.53 9.41 13.53
C ASN A 106 10.70 10.92 13.75
N ASP A 107 11.21 11.64 12.75
CA ASP A 107 11.44 13.10 12.79
C ASP A 107 10.24 13.88 12.25
N GLY A 108 9.17 13.20 11.83
CA GLY A 108 7.95 13.81 11.28
C GLY A 108 8.09 14.24 9.82
N VAL A 109 9.07 13.69 9.10
CA VAL A 109 9.33 13.98 7.70
C VAL A 109 8.45 13.09 6.81
N LEU A 110 7.72 13.72 5.89
CA LEU A 110 6.73 13.07 5.04
C LEU A 110 7.29 12.65 3.67
N ALA A 111 7.14 11.38 3.32
CA ALA A 111 7.30 10.86 1.97
C ALA A 111 5.94 10.58 1.33
N LEU A 112 5.79 10.94 0.04
CA LEU A 112 4.66 10.56 -0.79
C LEU A 112 5.17 9.90 -2.06
N ILE A 113 4.83 8.64 -2.27
CA ILE A 113 5.29 7.87 -3.43
C ILE A 113 4.11 7.18 -4.10
N ALA A 114 3.99 7.34 -5.41
CA ALA A 114 3.04 6.57 -6.19
C ALA A 114 3.63 5.16 -6.43
N ALA A 115 2.94 4.12 -6.01
CA ALA A 115 3.31 2.74 -6.26
C ALA A 115 2.38 2.13 -7.30
N GLY A 116 2.99 1.58 -8.36
CA GLY A 116 2.34 0.71 -9.33
C GLY A 116 1.17 1.32 -10.11
N LYS A 117 0.75 0.60 -11.13
CA LYS A 117 -0.58 0.75 -11.73
C LYS A 117 -1.21 -0.63 -11.70
N SER A 118 -2.36 -0.78 -11.08
CA SER A 118 -3.20 -1.97 -11.32
C SER A 118 -3.62 -1.95 -12.79
N GLN A 119 -3.37 -3.03 -13.53
CA GLN A 119 -3.92 -3.23 -14.87
C GLN A 119 -4.87 -4.42 -14.81
N ARG A 120 -6.12 -4.21 -15.25
CA ARG A 120 -7.03 -5.31 -15.52
C ARG A 120 -6.43 -6.16 -16.66
N PRO A 121 -6.33 -7.49 -16.54
CA PRO A 121 -5.93 -8.36 -17.65
C PRO A 121 -6.83 -8.12 -18.86
N SER A 122 -6.25 -8.07 -20.07
CA SER A 122 -6.97 -7.70 -21.30
C SER A 122 -7.89 -8.80 -21.87
N SER A 123 -8.23 -9.82 -21.09
CA SER A 123 -9.10 -10.92 -21.54
C SER A 123 -9.87 -11.51 -20.37
N SER A 124 -11.18 -11.25 -20.33
CA SER A 124 -12.13 -12.21 -19.77
C SER A 124 -11.90 -13.56 -20.48
N PRO A 125 -11.79 -14.70 -19.78
CA PRO A 125 -11.97 -15.98 -20.43
C PRO A 125 -13.36 -15.94 -21.05
N GLY A 126 -13.44 -16.17 -22.36
CA GLY A 126 -14.69 -16.13 -23.09
C GLY A 126 -15.75 -16.97 -22.38
N THR A 127 -16.92 -16.39 -22.21
CA THR A 127 -18.15 -17.16 -21.99
C THR A 127 -18.23 -18.20 -23.13
N PRO A 128 -18.51 -19.48 -22.81
CA PRO A 128 -18.58 -20.54 -23.83
C PRO A 128 -19.64 -20.25 -24.90
#